data_AF-A0A4Q9XNR6-F1
#
_entry.id   AF-A0A4Q9XNR6-F1
#
_cell.length_a   1.000
_cell.length_b   1.000
_cell.length_c   1.000
_cell.angle_alpha   90.00
_cell.angle_beta   90.00
_cell.angle_gamma   90.00
#
_symmetry.space_group_name_H-M   'P 1'
#
loop_
_entity.id
_entity.type
_entity.pdbx_description
1 polymer ?
#
loop_
_entity_poly.entity_id
_entity_poly.type
_entity_poly.pdbx_seq_one_letter_code
_entity_poly.pdbx_strand_id
1 'polypeptide(L)'
;MLRKLASLLAVFALLSGCQSTNTAGSISDFQVNRQTSGLVLMSTTVNTGEIPPLSVVTVKSLMGKKSEDYLLYNQIGGKSHSTSLFWGSLPAGEYRISKVAAAIPTGSKYLNIDDASVLGTFTVKAGEVADLGRLVFSALDLKAGVGRSQYIVSNDELVARFFPTEQVLQTGTFYGWSKPHQEIDVVEAFALVHPQGVSNFSELTNGKIIAGTRMGMTLIRSEDGKWRTLSSNKNLHQIVATAAYEQGDEIAVLVDEFGLLYTVSDEGKLTEVNKGNLPDGKVDFIHSSPDYRQWFVALTRDGFTELYQSSNLQQGEWQQINRAEVGMNTWDGMRYGIYWRRPNGIGFSASVDGSVKCYDFASGNWTENSTPDKRPVIAVAAAASNDYVGILTGAGGGFAGVFAKTHYSANCGQTWTETDSPYSVKASAPLVLREDLILEVGGVFSDEGIYASKNGGLNWFKISNENALSDKLWTTKNHGLFLVSNGAYGFEMIQNSQDDGATWALELTSLSSHFFEQMRKEKEAK
;
A
#
# COMPACT_ATOMS: atom_id res chain seq x y z
N MET A 1 5.61 48.62 35.36
CA MET A 1 5.66 47.67 34.22
C MET A 1 4.98 46.33 34.51
N LEU A 2 5.14 45.71 35.69
CA LEU A 2 4.54 44.40 35.98
C LEU A 2 3.00 44.34 35.91
N ARG A 3 2.27 45.41 36.27
CA ARG A 3 0.80 45.43 36.18
C ARG A 3 0.26 45.47 34.75
N LYS A 4 1.02 45.97 33.77
CA LYS A 4 0.60 45.99 32.35
C LYS A 4 0.90 44.66 31.63
N LEU A 5 1.87 43.88 32.12
CA LEU A 5 2.20 42.55 31.59
C LEU A 5 1.15 41.50 32.00
N ALA A 6 0.65 41.58 33.24
CA ALA A 6 -0.41 40.70 33.73
C ALA A 6 -1.74 40.88 32.99
N SER A 7 -2.07 42.10 32.57
CA SER A 7 -3.28 42.39 31.77
C SER A 7 -3.17 41.91 30.32
N LEU A 8 -1.96 41.88 29.73
CA LEU A 8 -1.76 41.33 28.38
C LEU A 8 -1.82 39.80 28.35
N LEU A 9 -1.28 39.13 29.38
CA LEU A 9 -1.33 37.67 29.53
C LEU A 9 -2.74 37.15 29.83
N ALA A 10 -3.56 37.92 30.57
CA ALA A 10 -4.96 37.58 30.80
C ALA A 10 -5.82 37.71 29.53
N VAL A 11 -5.50 38.66 28.64
CA VAL A 11 -6.22 38.83 27.35
C VAL A 11 -5.79 37.76 26.33
N PHE A 12 -4.54 37.30 26.35
CA PHE A 12 -4.12 36.16 25.51
C PHE A 12 -4.67 34.81 25.99
N ALA A 13 -4.86 34.62 27.30
CA ALA A 13 -5.51 33.41 27.84
C ALA A 13 -7.04 33.37 27.63
N LEU A 14 -7.68 34.52 27.39
CA LEU A 14 -9.12 34.62 27.12
C LEU A 14 -9.48 34.56 25.62
N LEU A 15 -8.48 34.53 24.72
CA LEU A 15 -8.69 34.45 23.27
C LEU A 15 -8.31 33.10 22.65
N SER A 16 -7.73 32.18 23.42
CA SER A 16 -7.70 30.77 23.05
C SER A 16 -9.06 30.14 23.34
N GLY A 17 -10.02 30.33 22.44
CA GLY A 17 -11.20 29.49 22.41
C GLY A 17 -10.76 28.04 22.24
N CYS A 18 -10.70 27.29 23.33
CA CYS A 18 -10.46 25.85 23.30
C CYS A 18 -11.57 25.20 22.48
N GLN A 19 -11.28 24.90 21.22
CA GLN A 19 -12.05 23.93 20.45
C GLN A 19 -11.72 22.58 21.06
N SER A 20 -12.60 22.08 21.93
CA SER A 20 -12.45 20.75 22.54
C SER A 20 -12.66 19.70 21.45
N THR A 21 -11.59 19.01 21.09
CA THR A 21 -11.67 17.82 20.23
C THR A 21 -12.03 16.63 21.11
N ASN A 22 -13.17 16.01 20.83
CA ASN A 22 -13.68 14.85 21.55
C ASN A 22 -13.38 13.57 20.75
N THR A 23 -13.19 12.44 21.41
CA THR A 23 -13.22 11.13 20.74
C THR A 23 -14.68 10.69 20.59
N ALA A 24 -15.07 10.18 19.42
CA ALA A 24 -16.39 9.59 19.25
C ALA A 24 -16.56 8.37 20.19
N GLY A 25 -17.78 8.14 20.68
CA GLY A 25 -18.04 7.05 21.62
C GLY A 25 -17.87 5.67 20.96
N SER A 26 -17.64 4.66 21.79
CA SER A 26 -17.57 3.25 21.40
C SER A 26 -18.94 2.66 21.04
N ILE A 27 -18.97 1.41 20.53
CA ILE A 27 -20.22 0.64 20.39
C ILE A 27 -20.93 0.50 21.75
N SER A 28 -20.19 0.28 22.83
CA SER A 28 -20.76 0.19 24.18
C SER A 28 -21.40 1.53 24.61
N ASP A 29 -20.79 2.65 24.28
CA ASP A 29 -21.36 3.97 24.56
C ASP A 29 -22.67 4.21 23.79
N PHE A 30 -22.74 3.74 22.54
CA PHE A 30 -23.98 3.74 21.76
C PHE A 30 -25.07 2.89 22.40
N GLN A 31 -24.73 1.67 22.86
CA GLN A 31 -25.71 0.78 23.48
C GLN A 31 -26.30 1.39 24.76
N VAL A 32 -25.49 2.11 25.56
CA VAL A 32 -25.94 2.80 26.77
C VAL A 32 -26.76 4.06 26.44
N ASN A 33 -26.35 4.84 25.44
CA ASN A 33 -26.95 6.14 25.12
C ASN A 33 -27.87 6.12 23.88
N ARG A 34 -28.42 4.95 23.54
CA ARG A 34 -29.18 4.72 22.30
C ARG A 34 -30.35 5.69 22.07
N GLN A 35 -30.88 6.31 23.13
CA GLN A 35 -31.98 7.29 23.05
C GLN A 35 -31.53 8.69 22.61
N THR A 36 -30.23 8.99 22.70
CA THR A 36 -29.66 10.33 22.42
C THR A 36 -28.51 10.29 21.43
N SER A 37 -27.94 9.11 21.13
CA SER A 37 -26.85 8.92 20.18
C SER A 37 -27.19 7.94 19.05
N GLY A 38 -26.52 8.12 17.91
CA GLY A 38 -26.49 7.19 16.79
C GLY A 38 -25.07 6.73 16.50
N LEU A 39 -24.92 5.64 15.74
CA LEU A 39 -23.62 5.23 15.21
C LEU A 39 -23.41 5.83 13.82
N VAL A 40 -22.20 6.24 13.52
CA VAL A 40 -21.75 6.56 12.16
C VAL A 40 -20.83 5.47 11.69
N LEU A 41 -20.97 5.06 10.44
CA LEU A 41 -20.14 4.06 9.78
C LEU A 41 -19.66 4.61 8.42
N MET A 42 -18.37 4.48 8.13
CA MET A 42 -17.79 4.97 6.88
C MET A 42 -16.50 4.21 6.55
N SER A 43 -16.24 3.96 5.27
CA SER A 43 -14.91 3.54 4.81
C SER A 43 -14.25 4.59 3.95
N THR A 44 -12.94 4.45 3.74
CA THR A 44 -12.18 5.28 2.81
C THR A 44 -11.24 4.42 1.97
N THR A 45 -11.00 4.80 0.73
CA THR A 45 -9.89 4.27 -0.10
C THR A 45 -8.95 5.41 -0.47
N VAL A 46 -7.65 5.18 -0.29
CA VAL A 46 -6.58 6.14 -0.60
C VAL A 46 -5.85 5.71 -1.88
N ASN A 47 -6.12 6.40 -2.97
CA ASN A 47 -5.48 6.26 -4.28
C ASN A 47 -4.35 7.29 -4.47
N THR A 48 -3.28 7.13 -3.68
CA THR A 48 -2.01 7.87 -3.82
C THR A 48 -0.89 7.13 -3.12
N GLY A 49 0.34 7.21 -3.64
CA GLY A 49 1.54 6.70 -2.98
C GLY A 49 2.07 7.62 -1.86
N GLU A 50 1.56 8.85 -1.74
CA GLU A 50 2.09 9.87 -0.82
C GLU A 50 1.79 9.56 0.67
N ILE A 51 0.69 8.87 0.96
CA ILE A 51 0.25 8.56 2.32
C ILE A 51 -0.25 7.11 2.43
N PRO A 52 -0.12 6.50 3.63
CA PRO A 52 -0.77 5.22 3.94
C PRO A 52 -2.30 5.40 4.15
N PRO A 53 -3.05 4.32 4.47
CA PRO A 53 -4.45 4.43 4.84
C PRO A 53 -4.68 5.44 5.96
N LEU A 54 -5.83 6.11 5.92
CA LEU A 54 -6.19 7.11 6.92
C LEU A 54 -6.30 6.44 8.30
N SER A 55 -5.77 7.11 9.32
CA SER A 55 -5.82 6.67 10.71
C SER A 55 -6.95 7.33 11.49
N VAL A 56 -7.31 8.58 11.14
CA VAL A 56 -8.32 9.37 11.84
C VAL A 56 -9.16 10.19 10.88
N VAL A 57 -10.46 10.25 11.13
CA VAL A 57 -11.40 11.18 10.52
C VAL A 57 -11.96 12.09 11.62
N THR A 58 -11.97 13.40 11.38
CA THR A 58 -12.62 14.40 12.24
C THR A 58 -13.95 14.81 11.63
N VAL A 59 -15.02 14.69 12.41
CA VAL A 59 -16.35 15.19 12.06
C VAL A 59 -16.74 16.32 12.99
N LYS A 60 -17.41 17.32 12.44
CA LYS A 60 -17.75 18.57 13.11
C LYS A 60 -19.26 18.68 13.25
N SER A 61 -19.73 18.88 14.48
CA SER A 61 -21.15 19.12 14.76
C SER A 61 -21.56 20.49 14.25
N LEU A 62 -22.69 20.52 13.54
CA LEU A 62 -23.35 21.74 13.06
C LEU A 62 -24.47 22.19 14.01
N MET A 63 -24.71 21.44 15.09
CA MET A 63 -25.67 21.75 16.14
C MET A 63 -25.00 22.55 17.28
N GLY A 64 -25.62 23.66 17.70
CA GLY A 64 -25.22 24.45 18.89
C GLY A 64 -24.43 25.75 18.60
N LYS A 65 -24.24 26.60 19.64
CA LYS A 65 -23.51 27.89 19.53
C LYS A 65 -21.98 27.73 19.50
N LYS A 66 -21.46 26.56 19.87
CA LYS A 66 -20.04 26.18 19.74
C LYS A 66 -20.00 24.88 18.94
N SER A 67 -19.21 24.88 17.87
CA SER A 67 -19.00 23.68 17.08
C SER A 67 -18.04 22.75 17.82
N GLU A 68 -18.43 21.49 17.96
CA GLU A 68 -17.64 20.43 18.59
C GLU A 68 -17.10 19.47 17.52
N ASP A 69 -15.83 19.11 17.64
CA ASP A 69 -15.18 18.15 16.76
C ASP A 69 -15.10 16.78 17.43
N TYR A 70 -15.37 15.73 16.67
CA TYR A 70 -15.33 14.34 17.10
C TYR A 70 -14.34 13.55 16.23
N LEU A 71 -13.48 12.76 16.87
CA LEU A 71 -12.51 11.89 16.20
C LEU A 71 -13.05 10.47 16.06
N LEU A 72 -13.04 9.96 14.83
CA LEU A 72 -13.29 8.58 14.46
C LEU A 72 -11.95 7.92 14.12
N TYR A 73 -11.62 6.81 14.77
CA TYR A 73 -10.36 6.09 14.53
C TYR A 73 -10.57 4.92 13.57
N ASN A 74 -9.55 4.61 12.78
CA ASN A 74 -9.57 3.45 11.88
C ASN A 74 -9.60 2.14 12.67
N GLN A 75 -10.61 1.32 12.41
CA GLN A 75 -10.92 0.09 13.12
C GLN A 75 -10.28 -1.16 12.49
N ILE A 76 -9.79 -1.03 11.25
CA ILE A 76 -9.08 -2.09 10.52
C ILE A 76 -7.62 -1.72 10.25
N GLY A 77 -7.05 -0.82 11.05
CA GLY A 77 -5.66 -0.38 10.94
C GLY A 77 -4.68 -1.56 10.87
N GLY A 78 -3.77 -1.54 9.90
CA GLY A 78 -2.78 -2.60 9.69
C GLY A 78 -3.28 -3.83 8.92
N LYS A 79 -4.58 -3.95 8.64
CA LYS A 79 -5.17 -5.08 7.89
C LYS A 79 -5.31 -4.83 6.38
N SER A 80 -5.02 -3.61 5.92
CA SER A 80 -5.21 -3.16 4.54
C SER A 80 -4.13 -2.17 4.12
N HIS A 81 -3.89 -2.07 2.81
CA HIS A 81 -2.89 -1.18 2.21
C HIS A 81 -3.45 0.18 1.80
N SER A 82 -4.73 0.26 1.44
CA SER A 82 -5.35 1.49 0.94
C SER A 82 -6.72 1.79 1.53
N THR A 83 -7.35 0.83 2.20
CA THR A 83 -8.72 0.92 2.73
C THR A 83 -8.74 1.06 4.26
N SER A 84 -9.59 1.96 4.76
CA SER A 84 -9.84 2.15 6.19
C SER A 84 -11.33 2.04 6.48
N LEU A 85 -11.68 1.60 7.69
CA LEU A 85 -13.07 1.55 8.18
C LEU A 85 -13.16 2.32 9.49
N PHE A 86 -14.15 3.19 9.60
CA PHE A 86 -14.38 4.07 10.73
C PHE A 86 -15.80 3.86 11.24
N TRP A 87 -15.93 3.77 12.56
CA TRP A 87 -17.22 3.93 13.21
C TRP A 87 -17.07 4.66 14.53
N GLY A 88 -18.17 5.24 15.02
CA GLY A 88 -18.23 5.88 16.33
C GLY A 88 -19.63 6.36 16.69
N SER A 89 -19.92 6.38 17.98
CA SER A 89 -21.16 6.91 18.56
C SER A 89 -21.09 8.42 18.65
N LEU A 90 -22.05 9.10 18.04
CA LEU A 90 -22.19 10.56 18.08
C LEU A 90 -23.58 10.93 18.61
N PRO A 91 -23.73 12.07 19.30
CA PRO A 91 -25.05 12.63 19.60
C PRO A 91 -25.91 12.75 18.33
N ALA A 92 -27.23 12.64 18.48
CA ALA A 92 -28.13 12.89 17.35
C ALA A 92 -27.99 14.35 16.87
N GLY A 93 -27.88 14.56 15.56
CA GLY A 93 -27.63 15.87 15.00
C GLY A 93 -27.14 15.85 13.55
N GLU A 94 -26.78 17.03 13.05
CA GLU A 94 -26.19 17.20 11.72
C GLU A 94 -24.68 17.47 11.85
N TYR A 95 -23.92 16.84 10.97
CA TYR A 95 -22.47 16.82 10.99
C TYR A 95 -21.90 17.02 9.58
N ARG A 96 -20.63 17.41 9.53
CA ARG A 96 -19.82 17.36 8.32
C ARG A 96 -18.46 16.78 8.63
N ILE A 97 -17.78 16.26 7.62
CA ILE A 97 -16.38 15.83 7.77
C ILE A 97 -15.50 17.06 7.57
N SER A 98 -14.62 17.35 8.53
CA SER A 98 -13.81 18.58 8.53
C SER A 98 -12.34 18.35 8.22
N LYS A 99 -11.82 17.19 8.64
CA LYS A 99 -10.39 16.88 8.54
C LYS A 99 -10.16 15.37 8.50
N VAL A 100 -9.10 14.96 7.81
CA VAL A 100 -8.58 13.59 7.87
C VAL A 100 -7.09 13.57 8.16
N ALA A 101 -6.61 12.45 8.70
CA ALA A 101 -5.20 12.25 9.04
C ALA A 101 -4.70 10.88 8.59
N ALA A 102 -3.44 10.83 8.16
CA ALA A 102 -2.67 9.61 7.99
C ALA A 102 -1.44 9.66 8.90
N ALA A 103 -1.14 8.54 9.58
CA ALA A 103 0.09 8.39 10.34
C ALA A 103 1.24 8.08 9.39
N ILE A 104 2.33 8.84 9.45
CA ILE A 104 3.55 8.63 8.67
C ILE A 104 4.74 8.48 9.63
N PRO A 105 5.89 7.90 9.20
CA PRO A 105 7.02 7.68 10.10
C PRO A 105 7.52 8.94 10.83
N THR A 106 7.38 10.12 10.21
CA THR A 106 7.80 11.42 10.77
C THR A 106 6.70 12.17 11.53
N GLY A 107 5.51 11.59 11.70
CA GLY A 107 4.38 12.21 12.40
C GLY A 107 3.03 11.92 11.77
N SER A 108 2.27 12.97 11.45
CA SER A 108 0.96 12.83 10.81
C SER A 108 0.81 13.86 9.70
N LYS A 109 0.30 13.39 8.55
CA LYS A 109 -0.15 14.26 7.45
C LYS A 109 -1.65 14.46 7.58
N TYR A 110 -2.11 15.68 7.33
CA TYR A 110 -3.50 16.06 7.46
C TYR A 110 -4.02 16.73 6.20
N LEU A 111 -5.28 16.46 5.88
CA LEU A 111 -6.03 17.17 4.85
C LEU A 111 -7.26 17.81 5.49
N ASN A 112 -7.37 19.13 5.39
CA ASN A 112 -8.59 19.84 5.75
C ASN A 112 -9.57 19.72 4.59
N ILE A 113 -10.79 19.27 4.90
CA ILE A 113 -11.86 19.00 3.93
C ILE A 113 -13.13 19.80 4.25
N ASP A 114 -13.04 20.75 5.17
CA ASP A 114 -14.13 21.65 5.57
C ASP A 114 -14.74 22.42 4.38
N ASP A 115 -13.95 22.69 3.34
CA ASP A 115 -14.37 23.40 2.12
C ASP A 115 -14.72 22.47 0.95
N ALA A 116 -14.68 21.14 1.14
CA ALA A 116 -15.04 20.15 0.12
C ALA A 116 -16.56 20.11 -0.06
N SER A 117 -17.10 21.06 -0.83
CA SER A 117 -18.54 21.25 -1.03
C SER A 117 -19.27 20.02 -1.57
N VAL A 118 -18.55 19.13 -2.25
CA VAL A 118 -19.06 17.92 -2.90
C VAL A 118 -19.50 16.85 -1.89
N LEU A 119 -18.88 16.78 -0.71
CA LEU A 119 -19.23 15.82 0.34
C LEU A 119 -20.56 16.17 1.01
N GLY A 120 -20.79 17.46 1.26
CA GLY A 120 -21.98 17.93 1.96
C GLY A 120 -22.01 17.58 3.45
N THR A 121 -23.21 17.47 4.00
CA THR A 121 -23.48 17.14 5.41
C THR A 121 -24.13 15.76 5.54
N PHE A 122 -24.08 15.20 6.74
CA PHE A 122 -24.74 13.95 7.07
C PHE A 122 -25.49 14.07 8.40
N THR A 123 -26.46 13.19 8.60
CA THR A 123 -27.33 13.19 9.78
C THR A 123 -27.12 11.95 10.62
N VAL A 124 -27.06 12.13 11.93
CA VAL A 124 -27.04 11.06 12.93
C VAL A 124 -28.38 11.06 13.66
N LYS A 125 -29.06 9.92 13.66
CA LYS A 125 -30.34 9.73 14.36
C LYS A 125 -30.13 8.87 15.59
N ALA A 126 -30.87 9.18 16.66
CA ALA A 126 -30.81 8.41 17.88
C ALA A 126 -31.24 6.96 17.63
N GLY A 127 -30.40 6.00 18.04
CA GLY A 127 -30.69 4.58 18.00
C GLY A 127 -30.53 3.87 16.65
N GLU A 128 -30.14 4.60 15.61
CA GLU A 128 -29.90 4.12 14.25
C GLU A 128 -28.40 4.17 13.88
N VAL A 129 -28.04 3.54 12.76
CA VAL A 129 -26.69 3.58 12.17
C VAL A 129 -26.73 4.40 10.88
N ALA A 130 -26.01 5.51 10.84
CA ALA A 130 -25.79 6.31 9.64
C ALA A 130 -24.61 5.73 8.85
N ASP A 131 -24.88 5.00 7.78
CA ASP A 131 -23.86 4.50 6.86
C ASP A 131 -23.58 5.55 5.78
N LEU A 132 -22.33 5.99 5.70
CA LEU A 132 -21.86 6.99 4.75
C LEU A 132 -21.23 6.35 3.51
N GLY A 133 -21.23 5.02 3.40
CA GLY A 133 -20.55 4.31 2.33
C GLY A 133 -19.04 4.58 2.35
N ARG A 134 -18.44 4.68 1.17
CA ARG A 134 -17.00 4.90 1.01
C ARG A 134 -16.67 6.30 0.51
N LEU A 135 -15.60 6.89 1.03
CA LEU A 135 -14.94 8.05 0.44
C LEU A 135 -13.69 7.64 -0.33
N VAL A 136 -13.49 8.22 -1.51
CA VAL A 136 -12.29 8.05 -2.32
C VAL A 136 -11.42 9.29 -2.16
N PHE A 137 -10.19 9.08 -1.71
CA PHE A 137 -9.13 10.09 -1.68
C PHE A 137 -8.18 9.79 -2.81
N SER A 138 -7.94 10.75 -3.70
CA SER A 138 -7.03 10.54 -4.83
C SER A 138 -6.19 11.79 -5.07
N ALA A 139 -4.96 11.58 -5.53
CA ALA A 139 -4.19 12.69 -6.08
C ALA A 139 -4.74 13.04 -7.47
N LEU A 140 -5.34 14.22 -7.59
CA LEU A 140 -5.77 14.85 -8.83
C LEU A 140 -4.59 15.71 -9.33
N ASP A 141 -3.57 15.03 -9.84
CA ASP A 141 -2.24 15.59 -10.09
C ASP A 141 -1.63 16.19 -8.81
N LEU A 142 -1.26 17.48 -8.82
CA LEU A 142 -0.60 18.17 -7.70
C LEU A 142 -1.53 18.56 -6.54
N LYS A 143 -2.82 18.16 -6.57
CA LYS A 143 -3.80 18.44 -5.52
C LYS A 143 -4.42 17.15 -5.00
N ALA A 144 -4.77 17.11 -3.73
CA ALA A 144 -5.60 16.05 -3.17
C ALA A 144 -7.08 16.32 -3.46
N GLY A 145 -7.79 15.33 -3.98
CA GLY A 145 -9.24 15.30 -4.13
C GLY A 145 -9.88 14.31 -3.16
N VAL A 146 -11.09 14.63 -2.71
CA VAL A 146 -11.95 13.74 -1.93
C VAL A 146 -13.35 13.71 -2.53
N GLY A 147 -13.91 12.52 -2.69
CA GLY A 147 -15.24 12.30 -3.23
C GLY A 147 -15.94 11.13 -2.57
N ARG A 148 -17.25 11.02 -2.75
CA ARG A 148 -18.07 9.88 -2.33
C ARG A 148 -18.04 8.81 -3.41
N SER A 149 -17.93 7.55 -3.02
CA SER A 149 -17.97 6.43 -3.97
C SER A 149 -19.37 6.29 -4.56
N GLN A 150 -19.44 6.08 -5.87
CA GLN A 150 -20.71 5.77 -6.54
C GLN A 150 -21.00 4.26 -6.48
N TYR A 151 -19.96 3.42 -6.34
CA TYR A 151 -20.07 1.97 -6.32
C TYR A 151 -20.27 1.42 -4.91
N ILE A 152 -19.60 2.00 -3.92
CA ILE A 152 -19.61 1.52 -2.53
C ILE A 152 -20.40 2.50 -1.66
N VAL A 153 -21.73 2.33 -1.71
CA VAL A 153 -22.69 3.16 -0.95
C VAL A 153 -23.03 2.60 0.43
N SER A 154 -22.51 1.42 0.77
CA SER A 154 -22.66 0.77 2.07
C SER A 154 -21.38 0.04 2.48
N ASN A 155 -21.19 -0.10 3.80
CA ASN A 155 -20.05 -0.78 4.42
C ASN A 155 -20.36 -2.19 4.92
N ASP A 156 -21.52 -2.76 4.58
CA ASP A 156 -21.96 -4.08 5.05
C ASP A 156 -20.93 -5.20 4.79
N GLU A 157 -20.28 -5.20 3.62
CA GLU A 157 -19.25 -6.21 3.29
C GLU A 157 -18.04 -6.13 4.23
N LEU A 158 -17.55 -4.91 4.51
CA LEU A 158 -16.41 -4.70 5.41
C LEU A 158 -16.77 -5.04 6.86
N VAL A 159 -17.99 -4.69 7.29
CA VAL A 159 -18.48 -5.02 8.63
C VAL A 159 -18.64 -6.53 8.78
N ALA A 160 -19.28 -7.21 7.82
CA ALA A 160 -19.45 -8.66 7.84
C ALA A 160 -18.10 -9.39 7.88
N ARG A 161 -17.09 -8.86 7.19
CA ARG A 161 -15.74 -9.44 7.15
C ARG A 161 -14.99 -9.26 8.47
N PHE A 162 -14.89 -8.02 8.97
CA PHE A 162 -13.98 -7.71 10.08
C PHE A 162 -14.65 -7.67 11.45
N PHE A 163 -15.97 -7.52 11.50
CA PHE A 163 -16.75 -7.39 12.73
C PHE A 163 -18.01 -8.28 12.69
N PRO A 164 -17.90 -9.60 12.37
CA PRO A 164 -19.06 -10.48 12.18
C PRO A 164 -19.93 -10.65 13.43
N THR A 165 -19.39 -10.36 14.63
CA THR A 165 -20.10 -10.41 15.90
C THR A 165 -20.83 -9.12 16.25
N GLU A 166 -20.53 -8.01 15.58
CA GLU A 166 -21.06 -6.68 15.89
C GLU A 166 -22.33 -6.37 15.08
N GLN A 167 -23.37 -7.20 15.25
CA GLN A 167 -24.65 -7.06 14.53
C GLN A 167 -25.29 -5.67 14.65
N VAL A 168 -24.96 -4.94 15.72
CA VAL A 168 -25.42 -3.57 15.94
C VAL A 168 -25.03 -2.62 14.80
N LEU A 169 -23.90 -2.88 14.11
CA LEU A 169 -23.46 -2.08 12.96
C LEU A 169 -24.30 -2.28 11.70
N GLN A 170 -25.11 -3.35 11.66
CA GLN A 170 -25.94 -3.73 10.51
C GLN A 170 -27.45 -3.59 10.79
N THR A 171 -27.84 -3.20 12.01
CA THR A 171 -29.25 -3.13 12.40
C THR A 171 -29.74 -1.69 12.49
N GLY A 172 -30.86 -1.39 11.82
CA GLY A 172 -31.38 -0.02 11.76
C GLY A 172 -30.45 0.92 11.00
N THR A 173 -29.75 0.41 9.99
CA THR A 173 -28.85 1.16 9.13
C THR A 173 -29.63 1.96 8.08
N PHE A 174 -29.26 3.22 7.88
CA PHE A 174 -29.80 4.07 6.83
C PHE A 174 -28.68 4.85 6.13
N TYR A 175 -28.96 5.33 4.93
CA TYR A 175 -28.05 6.19 4.18
C TYR A 175 -27.90 7.55 4.87
N GLY A 176 -26.72 7.83 5.43
CA GLY A 176 -26.51 8.95 6.33
C GLY A 176 -26.35 10.33 5.68
N TRP A 177 -25.96 10.39 4.40
CA TRP A 177 -25.76 11.67 3.72
C TRP A 177 -27.06 12.43 3.52
N SER A 178 -27.05 13.74 3.77
CA SER A 178 -28.23 14.59 3.63
C SER A 178 -28.63 14.82 2.16
N LYS A 179 -27.72 14.56 1.22
CA LYS A 179 -27.97 14.62 -0.24
C LYS A 179 -27.37 13.38 -0.91
N PRO A 180 -27.96 12.88 -2.00
CA PRO A 180 -27.37 11.80 -2.78
C PRO A 180 -26.03 12.22 -3.43
N HIS A 181 -25.31 11.23 -3.96
CA HIS A 181 -24.14 11.45 -4.81
C HIS A 181 -24.49 12.42 -5.97
N GLN A 182 -23.56 13.29 -6.33
CA GLN A 182 -23.76 14.31 -7.38
C GLN A 182 -22.78 14.07 -8.52
N GLU A 183 -23.19 14.33 -9.76
CA GLU A 183 -22.32 14.14 -10.94
C GLU A 183 -21.07 15.04 -10.95
N ILE A 184 -21.08 16.14 -10.19
CA ILE A 184 -19.89 16.99 -9.99
C ILE A 184 -18.81 16.32 -9.14
N ASP A 185 -19.15 15.22 -8.44
CA ASP A 185 -18.20 14.38 -7.73
C ASP A 185 -17.47 13.45 -8.70
N VAL A 186 -16.36 13.94 -9.25
CA VAL A 186 -15.59 13.25 -10.30
C VAL A 186 -14.39 12.49 -9.76
N VAL A 187 -14.15 12.50 -8.44
CA VAL A 187 -12.89 11.98 -7.85
C VAL A 187 -12.72 10.49 -8.10
N GLU A 188 -13.79 9.69 -7.89
CA GLU A 188 -13.74 8.26 -8.16
C GLU A 188 -13.57 7.96 -9.66
N ALA A 189 -14.31 8.66 -10.53
CA ALA A 189 -14.21 8.50 -11.97
C ALA A 189 -12.80 8.85 -12.49
N PHE A 190 -12.19 9.91 -11.94
CA PHE A 190 -10.80 10.27 -12.23
C PHE A 190 -9.83 9.16 -11.80
N ALA A 191 -9.97 8.66 -10.57
CA ALA A 191 -9.12 7.62 -10.00
C ALA A 191 -9.17 6.29 -10.79
N LEU A 192 -10.33 5.98 -11.39
CA LEU A 192 -10.55 4.77 -12.21
C LEU A 192 -9.95 4.87 -13.63
N VAL A 193 -9.61 6.06 -14.12
CA VAL A 193 -8.97 6.21 -15.44
C VAL A 193 -7.50 6.63 -15.35
N HIS A 194 -7.03 7.04 -14.16
CA HIS A 194 -5.64 7.37 -13.87
C HIS A 194 -5.10 6.38 -12.81
N PRO A 195 -4.73 5.15 -13.21
CA PRO A 195 -4.28 4.12 -12.29
C PRO A 195 -3.06 4.55 -11.47
N GLN A 196 -3.08 4.24 -10.17
CA GLN A 196 -1.97 4.49 -9.25
C GLN A 196 -1.76 3.30 -8.29
N GLY A 197 -0.57 3.26 -7.69
CA GLY A 197 -0.16 2.31 -6.67
C GLY A 197 0.08 0.92 -7.22
N VAL A 198 0.75 0.84 -8.37
CA VAL A 198 1.28 -0.44 -8.87
C VAL A 198 2.34 -0.97 -7.91
N SER A 199 2.04 -2.10 -7.28
CA SER A 199 2.90 -2.70 -6.25
C SER A 199 3.58 -4.00 -6.68
N ASN A 200 3.19 -4.59 -7.81
CA ASN A 200 3.72 -5.85 -8.33
C ASN A 200 3.58 -5.93 -9.86
N PHE A 201 4.50 -6.66 -10.48
CA PHE A 201 4.41 -7.10 -11.88
C PHE A 201 4.51 -8.62 -11.98
N SER A 202 3.79 -9.19 -12.93
CA SER A 202 3.93 -10.58 -13.35
C SER A 202 3.99 -10.67 -14.85
N GLU A 203 5.06 -11.26 -15.37
CA GLU A 203 5.23 -11.50 -16.81
C GLU A 203 4.67 -12.87 -17.18
N LEU A 204 3.91 -12.91 -18.26
CA LEU A 204 3.35 -14.12 -18.86
C LEU A 204 4.34 -14.75 -19.85
N THR A 205 4.12 -16.01 -20.26
CA THR A 205 5.04 -16.67 -21.21
C THR A 205 5.12 -15.98 -22.57
N ASN A 206 4.07 -15.27 -22.98
CA ASN A 206 4.04 -14.47 -24.20
C ASN A 206 4.66 -13.06 -24.04
N GLY A 207 5.22 -12.70 -22.88
CA GLY A 207 5.83 -11.39 -22.64
C GLY A 207 4.84 -10.28 -22.25
N LYS A 208 3.53 -10.54 -22.25
CA LYS A 208 2.58 -9.60 -21.63
C LYS A 208 2.88 -9.46 -20.13
N ILE A 209 2.64 -8.27 -19.58
CA ILE A 209 2.86 -8.00 -18.14
C ILE A 209 1.54 -7.61 -17.49
N ILE A 210 1.25 -8.24 -16.35
CA ILE A 210 0.09 -7.97 -15.51
C ILE A 210 0.51 -7.19 -14.27
N ALA A 211 -0.31 -6.21 -13.88
CA ALA A 211 -0.12 -5.40 -12.68
C ALA A 211 -1.46 -5.12 -11.98
N GLY A 212 -1.42 -4.88 -10.68
CA GLY A 212 -2.58 -4.45 -9.88
C GLY A 212 -2.47 -2.99 -9.44
N THR A 213 -3.61 -2.32 -9.21
CA THR A 213 -3.66 -0.91 -8.76
C THR A 213 -4.43 -0.74 -7.46
N ARG A 214 -4.30 0.43 -6.81
CA ARG A 214 -5.03 0.80 -5.57
C ARG A 214 -6.56 0.82 -5.69
N MET A 215 -7.10 1.18 -6.85
CA MET A 215 -8.56 1.19 -7.10
C MET A 215 -9.10 -0.15 -7.62
N GLY A 216 -8.38 -1.26 -7.38
CA GLY A 216 -8.84 -2.59 -7.77
C GLY A 216 -8.83 -2.88 -9.26
N MET A 217 -8.07 -2.12 -10.05
CA MET A 217 -7.88 -2.41 -11.47
C MET A 217 -6.73 -3.38 -11.67
N THR A 218 -6.87 -4.19 -12.71
CA THR A 218 -5.79 -5.00 -13.28
C THR A 218 -5.37 -4.36 -14.58
N LEU A 219 -4.09 -4.04 -14.70
CA LEU A 219 -3.49 -3.53 -15.92
C LEU A 219 -2.82 -4.66 -16.69
N ILE A 220 -2.81 -4.55 -18.01
CA ILE A 220 -2.03 -5.39 -18.89
C ILE A 220 -1.19 -4.53 -19.83
N ARG A 221 0.11 -4.85 -19.91
CA ARG A 221 1.02 -4.33 -20.92
C ARG A 221 1.11 -5.33 -22.06
N SER A 222 0.91 -4.87 -23.28
CA SER A 222 1.18 -5.65 -24.49
C SER A 222 2.67 -5.77 -24.77
N GLU A 223 3.04 -6.67 -25.69
CA GLU A 223 4.42 -6.87 -26.13
C GLU A 223 5.03 -5.60 -26.74
N ASP A 224 4.22 -4.76 -27.40
CA ASP A 224 4.62 -3.47 -27.99
C ASP A 224 4.70 -2.31 -26.98
N GLY A 225 4.51 -2.61 -25.69
CA GLY A 225 4.72 -1.65 -24.59
C GLY A 225 3.57 -0.71 -24.29
N LYS A 226 2.35 -1.05 -24.71
CA LYS A 226 1.15 -0.27 -24.36
C LYS A 226 0.43 -0.85 -23.16
N TRP A 227 0.12 0.02 -22.21
CA TRP A 227 -0.69 -0.31 -21.05
C TRP A 227 -2.17 -0.05 -21.31
N ARG A 228 -3.02 -0.94 -20.79
CA ARG A 228 -4.47 -0.75 -20.71
C ARG A 228 -5.03 -1.38 -19.46
N THR A 229 -6.19 -0.91 -19.01
CA THR A 229 -7.00 -1.63 -18.02
C THR A 229 -7.53 -2.92 -18.67
N LEU A 230 -7.23 -4.05 -18.03
CA LEU A 230 -7.75 -5.37 -18.39
C LEU A 230 -9.09 -5.62 -17.71
N SER A 231 -9.16 -5.37 -16.40
CA SER A 231 -10.35 -5.61 -15.59
C SER A 231 -10.41 -4.66 -14.40
N SER A 232 -11.56 -4.59 -13.75
CA SER A 232 -11.76 -3.81 -12.53
C SER A 232 -12.62 -4.57 -11.53
N ASN A 233 -12.16 -4.64 -10.28
CA ASN A 233 -12.91 -5.18 -9.17
C ASN A 233 -13.99 -4.17 -8.73
N LYS A 234 -15.24 -4.62 -8.63
CA LYS A 234 -16.38 -3.80 -8.21
C LYS A 234 -16.24 -3.26 -6.79
N ASN A 235 -15.48 -3.93 -5.92
CA ASN A 235 -15.31 -3.57 -4.52
C ASN A 235 -14.22 -2.51 -4.30
N LEU A 236 -13.51 -2.11 -5.37
CA LEU A 236 -12.42 -1.12 -5.35
C LEU A 236 -11.28 -1.46 -4.38
N HIS A 237 -11.16 -2.73 -3.97
CA HIS A 237 -10.06 -3.19 -3.13
C HIS A 237 -8.78 -3.22 -3.95
N GLN A 238 -7.68 -2.72 -3.39
CA GLN A 238 -6.39 -2.72 -4.08
C GLN A 238 -6.01 -4.15 -4.50
N ILE A 239 -5.58 -4.34 -5.75
CA ILE A 239 -4.91 -5.57 -6.17
C ILE A 239 -3.44 -5.45 -5.79
N VAL A 240 -3.04 -6.15 -4.73
CA VAL A 240 -1.71 -5.99 -4.10
C VAL A 240 -0.65 -6.90 -4.71
N ALA A 241 -1.07 -8.05 -5.25
CA ALA A 241 -0.17 -9.04 -5.80
C ALA A 241 -0.82 -9.77 -6.99
N THR A 242 0.01 -10.14 -7.95
CA THR A 242 -0.39 -10.88 -9.16
C THR A 242 0.57 -12.06 -9.36
N ALA A 243 0.13 -13.11 -10.04
CA ALA A 243 0.98 -14.20 -10.51
C ALA A 243 0.47 -14.71 -11.87
N ALA A 244 1.37 -15.14 -12.75
CA ALA A 244 0.99 -15.79 -14.00
C ALA A 244 0.19 -17.06 -13.71
N TYR A 245 -0.81 -17.35 -14.54
CA TYR A 245 -1.62 -18.56 -14.47
C TYR A 245 -2.21 -18.83 -15.84
N GLU A 246 -1.40 -19.44 -16.72
CA GLU A 246 -1.77 -19.67 -18.11
C GLU A 246 -2.41 -21.06 -18.25
N GLN A 247 -3.67 -21.18 -17.80
CA GLN A 247 -4.47 -22.40 -17.84
C GLN A 247 -5.82 -22.12 -18.50
N GLY A 248 -6.07 -22.74 -19.67
CA GLY A 248 -7.28 -22.46 -20.44
C GLY A 248 -7.32 -21.01 -20.91
N ASP A 249 -8.43 -20.31 -20.61
CA ASP A 249 -8.63 -18.89 -20.95
C ASP A 249 -8.09 -17.94 -19.87
N GLU A 250 -7.70 -18.47 -18.71
CA GLU A 250 -7.16 -17.71 -17.59
C GLU A 250 -5.66 -17.44 -17.84
N ILE A 251 -5.22 -16.23 -17.49
CA ILE A 251 -3.84 -15.77 -17.72
C ILE A 251 -3.11 -15.39 -16.43
N ALA A 252 -3.85 -15.05 -15.36
CA ALA A 252 -3.25 -14.66 -14.10
C ALA A 252 -4.17 -14.94 -12.90
N VAL A 253 -3.54 -15.04 -11.73
CA VAL A 253 -4.20 -14.95 -10.42
C VAL A 253 -3.87 -13.59 -9.81
N LEU A 254 -4.89 -12.98 -9.23
CA LEU A 254 -4.86 -11.69 -8.58
C LEU A 254 -5.26 -11.87 -7.13
N VAL A 255 -4.62 -11.12 -6.23
CA VAL A 255 -4.99 -11.09 -4.82
C VAL A 255 -5.27 -9.65 -4.41
N ASP A 256 -6.43 -9.42 -3.80
CA ASP A 256 -6.76 -8.12 -3.22
C ASP A 256 -6.11 -7.91 -1.84
N GLU A 257 -6.15 -6.68 -1.35
CA GLU A 257 -5.56 -6.30 -0.07
C GLU A 257 -6.13 -7.02 1.16
N PHE A 258 -7.25 -7.73 1.01
CA PHE A 258 -7.91 -8.49 2.06
C PHE A 258 -7.82 -10.02 1.83
N GLY A 259 -7.03 -10.44 0.85
CA GLY A 259 -6.79 -11.84 0.53
C GLY A 259 -7.92 -12.56 -0.19
N LEU A 260 -8.83 -11.83 -0.87
CA LEU A 260 -9.67 -12.45 -1.90
C LEU A 260 -8.81 -12.75 -3.13
N LEU A 261 -9.03 -13.93 -3.70
CA LEU A 261 -8.32 -14.39 -4.89
C LEU A 261 -9.25 -14.36 -6.09
N TYR A 262 -8.70 -13.98 -7.23
CA TYR A 262 -9.40 -13.98 -8.51
C TYR A 262 -8.51 -14.59 -9.58
N THR A 263 -9.09 -15.34 -10.51
CA THR A 263 -8.48 -15.56 -11.82
C THR A 263 -8.96 -14.48 -12.78
N VAL A 264 -8.13 -14.15 -13.76
CA VAL A 264 -8.47 -13.20 -14.83
C VAL A 264 -8.17 -13.81 -16.19
N SER A 265 -9.09 -13.66 -17.14
CA SER A 265 -8.88 -14.04 -18.55
C SER A 265 -8.22 -12.92 -19.36
N ASP A 266 -7.71 -13.23 -20.56
CA ASP A 266 -7.16 -12.22 -21.49
C ASP A 266 -8.22 -11.22 -21.99
N GLU A 267 -9.50 -11.59 -21.91
CA GLU A 267 -10.65 -10.73 -22.16
C GLU A 267 -11.05 -9.86 -20.95
N GLY A 268 -10.41 -10.06 -19.80
CA GLY A 268 -10.65 -9.28 -18.59
C GLY A 268 -11.81 -9.77 -17.72
N LYS A 269 -12.26 -11.01 -17.93
CA LYS A 269 -13.25 -11.62 -17.04
C LYS A 269 -12.59 -12.01 -15.72
N LEU A 270 -13.07 -11.42 -14.62
CA LEU A 270 -12.69 -11.82 -13.27
C LEU A 270 -13.59 -12.95 -12.77
N THR A 271 -12.99 -14.02 -12.27
CA THR A 271 -13.68 -15.11 -11.58
C THR A 271 -13.11 -15.22 -10.18
N GLU A 272 -13.98 -15.12 -9.17
CA GLU A 272 -13.55 -15.30 -7.79
C GLU A 272 -13.13 -16.76 -7.54
N VAL A 273 -12.00 -16.91 -6.87
CA VAL A 273 -11.47 -18.19 -6.41
C VAL A 273 -11.89 -18.38 -4.96
N ASN A 274 -12.30 -19.60 -4.60
CA ASN A 274 -12.64 -19.91 -3.22
C ASN A 274 -11.41 -19.74 -2.31
N LYS A 275 -11.44 -18.71 -1.46
CA LYS A 275 -10.41 -18.45 -0.45
C LYS A 275 -10.28 -19.59 0.58
N GLY A 276 -11.37 -20.31 0.84
CA GLY A 276 -11.46 -21.41 1.80
C GLY A 276 -10.95 -21.02 3.19
N ASN A 277 -9.91 -21.70 3.68
CA ASN A 277 -9.37 -21.50 5.04
C ASN A 277 -8.17 -20.52 5.11
N LEU A 278 -7.81 -19.83 4.03
CA LEU A 278 -6.79 -18.77 4.10
C LEU A 278 -7.28 -17.71 5.09
N PRO A 279 -6.47 -17.27 6.08
CA PRO A 279 -6.92 -16.26 7.02
C PRO A 279 -7.01 -14.88 6.38
N ASP A 280 -7.71 -13.97 7.06
CA ASP A 280 -7.63 -12.54 6.75
C ASP A 280 -6.29 -11.97 7.23
N GLY A 281 -5.75 -11.06 6.43
CA GLY A 281 -4.49 -10.39 6.73
C GLY A 281 -4.07 -9.51 5.55
N LYS A 282 -3.04 -8.70 5.79
CA LYS A 282 -2.46 -7.85 4.77
C LYS A 282 -1.63 -8.72 3.82
N VAL A 283 -2.12 -9.00 2.62
CA VAL A 283 -1.38 -9.79 1.62
C VAL A 283 -0.27 -8.95 0.99
N ASP A 284 0.91 -9.54 0.84
CA ASP A 284 2.08 -8.88 0.26
C ASP A 284 2.74 -9.72 -0.86
N PHE A 285 2.36 -10.99 -1.04
CA PHE A 285 3.00 -11.90 -2.00
C PHE A 285 2.05 -12.99 -2.50
N ILE A 286 2.13 -13.29 -3.79
CA ILE A 286 1.61 -14.51 -4.39
C ILE A 286 2.60 -15.07 -5.41
N HIS A 287 2.75 -16.39 -5.42
CA HIS A 287 3.52 -17.12 -6.41
C HIS A 287 3.00 -18.55 -6.58
N SER A 288 3.40 -19.20 -7.67
CA SER A 288 3.08 -20.60 -7.97
C SER A 288 4.34 -21.36 -8.35
N SER A 289 4.29 -22.68 -8.26
CA SER A 289 5.24 -23.52 -8.97
C SER A 289 5.08 -23.32 -10.50
N PRO A 290 6.13 -23.61 -11.31
CA PRO A 290 6.07 -23.45 -12.77
C PRO A 290 4.95 -24.25 -13.46
N ASP A 291 4.50 -25.33 -12.85
CA ASP A 291 3.42 -26.19 -13.35
C ASP A 291 2.04 -25.86 -12.74
N TYR A 292 1.94 -24.78 -11.96
CA TYR A 292 0.74 -24.31 -11.27
C TYR A 292 0.10 -25.31 -10.29
N ARG A 293 0.83 -26.36 -9.89
CA ARG A 293 0.34 -27.38 -8.93
C ARG A 293 0.50 -26.97 -7.48
N GLN A 294 1.33 -25.98 -7.20
CA GLN A 294 1.52 -25.43 -5.86
C GLN A 294 1.34 -23.92 -5.91
N TRP A 295 0.58 -23.39 -4.95
CA TRP A 295 0.27 -21.98 -4.80
C TRP A 295 0.73 -21.50 -3.45
N PHE A 296 1.26 -20.28 -3.41
CA PHE A 296 1.82 -19.69 -2.20
C PHE A 296 1.31 -18.27 -2.04
N VAL A 297 0.78 -17.97 -0.86
CA VAL A 297 0.33 -16.61 -0.48
C VAL A 297 1.01 -16.24 0.82
N ALA A 298 1.67 -15.07 0.84
CA ALA A 298 2.19 -14.50 2.08
C ALA A 298 1.34 -13.34 2.55
N LEU A 299 1.02 -13.35 3.84
CA LEU A 299 0.23 -12.30 4.50
C LEU A 299 0.82 -11.93 5.85
N THR A 300 0.52 -10.72 6.28
CA THR A 300 0.92 -10.17 7.57
C THR A 300 -0.33 -9.95 8.43
N ARG A 301 -0.33 -10.53 9.65
CA ARG A 301 -1.40 -10.36 10.65
C ARG A 301 -0.87 -10.61 12.05
N ASP A 302 -1.48 -9.97 13.05
CA ASP A 302 -1.24 -10.23 14.47
C ASP A 302 0.25 -10.19 14.91
N GLY A 303 1.08 -9.38 14.25
CA GLY A 303 2.52 -9.30 14.52
C GLY A 303 3.36 -10.41 13.87
N PHE A 304 2.81 -11.13 12.89
CA PHE A 304 3.48 -12.19 12.16
C PHE A 304 3.35 -12.01 10.66
N THR A 305 4.38 -12.43 9.94
CA THR A 305 4.32 -12.69 8.50
C THR A 305 4.31 -14.19 8.28
N GLU A 306 3.37 -14.68 7.50
CA GLU A 306 3.03 -16.10 7.36
C GLU A 306 2.98 -16.47 5.88
N LEU A 307 3.54 -17.62 5.50
CA LEU A 307 3.44 -18.17 4.15
C LEU A 307 2.51 -19.38 4.18
N TYR A 308 1.49 -19.34 3.35
CA TYR A 308 0.52 -20.41 3.15
C TYR A 308 0.76 -21.08 1.80
N GLN A 309 0.64 -22.40 1.76
CA GLN A 309 0.74 -23.23 0.57
C GLN A 309 -0.60 -23.93 0.30
N SER A 310 -1.00 -24.02 -0.96
CA SER A 310 -2.10 -24.87 -1.42
C SER A 310 -1.68 -25.69 -2.63
N SER A 311 -2.14 -26.93 -2.74
CA SER A 311 -1.98 -27.75 -3.95
C SER A 311 -3.14 -27.58 -4.94
N ASN A 312 -4.19 -26.86 -4.54
CA ASN A 312 -5.37 -26.62 -5.36
C ASN A 312 -5.94 -25.24 -5.07
N LEU A 313 -5.62 -24.30 -5.97
CA LEU A 313 -6.10 -22.92 -5.90
C LEU A 313 -7.63 -22.85 -5.74
N GLN A 314 -8.38 -23.70 -6.43
CA GLN A 314 -9.84 -23.61 -6.53
C GLN A 314 -10.59 -24.13 -5.28
N GLN A 315 -9.95 -24.95 -4.45
CA GLN A 315 -10.58 -25.52 -3.26
C GLN A 315 -10.35 -24.68 -1.99
N GLY A 316 -9.38 -23.76 -2.01
CA GLY A 316 -9.10 -22.89 -0.87
C GLY A 316 -8.57 -23.65 0.34
N GLU A 317 -7.84 -24.76 0.13
CA GLU A 317 -7.20 -25.52 1.20
C GLU A 317 -5.74 -25.09 1.34
N TRP A 318 -5.48 -24.26 2.36
CA TRP A 318 -4.20 -23.63 2.64
C TRP A 318 -3.57 -24.18 3.91
N GLN A 319 -2.29 -24.52 3.82
CA GLN A 319 -1.45 -24.97 4.92
C GLN A 319 -0.36 -23.93 5.20
N GLN A 320 -0.21 -23.50 6.45
CA GLN A 320 0.90 -22.64 6.84
C GLN A 320 2.22 -23.42 6.81
N ILE A 321 3.21 -22.92 6.06
CA ILE A 321 4.52 -23.56 5.90
C ILE A 321 5.70 -22.71 6.38
N ASN A 322 5.47 -21.43 6.68
CA ASN A 322 6.45 -20.54 7.31
C ASN A 322 5.74 -19.47 8.15
N ARG A 323 6.39 -19.01 9.22
CA ARG A 323 5.94 -17.94 10.10
C ARG A 323 7.14 -17.26 10.74
N ALA A 324 7.15 -15.93 10.73
CA ALA A 324 8.14 -15.12 11.45
C ALA A 324 7.49 -13.92 12.12
N GLU A 325 8.08 -13.46 13.22
CA GLU A 325 7.63 -12.29 13.95
C GLU A 325 8.00 -10.98 13.22
N VAL A 326 7.05 -10.05 13.12
CA VAL A 326 7.21 -8.75 12.45
C VAL A 326 6.49 -7.65 13.25
N GLY A 327 6.64 -6.40 12.82
CA GLY A 327 6.02 -5.25 13.47
C GLY A 327 6.96 -4.54 14.45
N MET A 328 6.42 -3.58 15.20
CA MET A 328 7.22 -2.75 16.10
C MET A 328 7.54 -3.51 17.39
N ASN A 329 8.82 -3.68 17.68
CA ASN A 329 9.30 -4.09 18.99
C ASN A 329 9.89 -2.87 19.71
N THR A 330 9.57 -2.69 20.99
CA THR A 330 10.02 -1.55 21.80
C THR A 330 11.55 -1.42 21.87
N TRP A 331 12.27 -2.54 21.77
CA TRP A 331 13.72 -2.61 21.89
C TRP A 331 14.43 -2.66 20.54
N ASP A 332 13.89 -3.44 19.60
CA ASP A 332 14.55 -3.71 18.31
C ASP A 332 14.01 -2.86 17.16
N GLY A 333 13.00 -2.02 17.43
CA GLY A 333 12.36 -1.17 16.43
C GLY A 333 11.45 -1.96 15.47
N MET A 334 11.33 -1.46 14.25
CA MET A 334 10.45 -2.06 13.23
C MET A 334 11.06 -3.34 12.66
N ARG A 335 10.33 -4.44 12.77
CA ARG A 335 10.67 -5.75 12.20
C ARG A 335 9.82 -6.03 10.95
N TYR A 336 10.40 -6.66 9.94
CA TYR A 336 9.70 -7.01 8.69
C TYR A 336 10.18 -8.35 8.16
N GLY A 337 9.32 -9.00 7.37
CA GLY A 337 9.69 -10.14 6.55
C GLY A 337 9.54 -9.80 5.08
N ILE A 338 10.43 -10.38 4.28
CA ILE A 338 10.52 -10.12 2.85
C ILE A 338 10.51 -11.46 2.14
N TYR A 339 9.54 -11.64 1.25
CA TYR A 339 9.45 -12.79 0.34
C TYR A 339 9.83 -12.34 -1.07
N TRP A 340 10.53 -13.19 -1.80
CA TRP A 340 10.82 -12.96 -3.22
C TRP A 340 10.67 -14.25 -4.03
N ARG A 341 10.41 -14.08 -5.33
CA ARG A 341 10.27 -15.20 -6.27
C ARG A 341 11.65 -15.71 -6.66
N ARG A 342 11.78 -17.03 -6.81
CA ARG A 342 12.94 -17.70 -7.41
C ARG A 342 12.44 -18.60 -8.56
N PRO A 343 13.25 -18.87 -9.59
CA PRO A 343 12.84 -19.71 -10.72
C PRO A 343 12.24 -21.07 -10.30
N ASN A 344 12.82 -21.69 -9.26
CA ASN A 344 12.42 -23.00 -8.76
C ASN A 344 11.97 -22.95 -7.29
N GLY A 345 11.53 -21.79 -6.80
CA GLY A 345 11.18 -21.69 -5.39
C GLY A 345 10.78 -20.31 -4.89
N ILE A 346 10.88 -20.15 -3.57
CA ILE A 346 10.60 -18.90 -2.86
C ILE A 346 11.77 -18.59 -1.95
N GLY A 347 12.22 -17.35 -1.94
CA GLY A 347 13.14 -16.86 -0.93
C GLY A 347 12.42 -16.08 0.16
N PHE A 348 12.97 -16.13 1.37
CA PHE A 348 12.45 -15.45 2.54
C PHE A 348 13.58 -14.98 3.46
N SER A 349 13.41 -13.80 4.06
CA SER A 349 14.22 -13.35 5.17
C SER A 349 13.38 -12.51 6.13
N ALA A 350 13.63 -12.67 7.43
CA ALA A 350 13.11 -11.80 8.47
C ALA A 350 14.23 -10.90 8.98
N SER A 351 13.90 -9.63 9.25
CA SER A 351 14.88 -8.62 9.61
C SER A 351 15.65 -8.97 10.90
N VAL A 352 15.09 -9.78 11.79
CA VAL A 352 15.68 -10.13 13.08
C VAL A 352 16.48 -11.43 13.09
N ASP A 353 16.26 -12.33 12.13
CA ASP A 353 16.82 -13.68 12.17
C ASP A 353 18.29 -13.71 11.71
N GLY A 354 18.72 -12.69 10.95
CA GLY A 354 20.04 -12.68 10.33
C GLY A 354 20.24 -13.86 9.37
N SER A 355 19.17 -14.39 8.79
CA SER A 355 19.20 -15.54 7.88
C SER A 355 18.45 -15.29 6.58
N VAL A 356 18.83 -16.07 5.56
CA VAL A 356 18.14 -16.20 4.28
C VAL A 356 17.68 -17.64 4.17
N LYS A 357 16.37 -17.80 3.93
CA LYS A 357 15.71 -19.10 3.76
C LYS A 357 15.25 -19.22 2.32
N CYS A 358 15.44 -20.36 1.69
CA CYS A 358 14.84 -20.64 0.39
C CYS A 358 14.10 -21.96 0.37
N TYR A 359 12.84 -21.90 -0.02
CA TYR A 359 11.99 -23.03 -0.33
C TYR A 359 12.27 -23.50 -1.76
N ASP A 360 12.35 -24.81 -1.95
CA ASP A 360 12.53 -25.45 -3.25
C ASP A 360 11.25 -26.23 -3.62
N PHE A 361 10.65 -25.92 -4.78
CA PHE A 361 9.37 -26.52 -5.17
C PHE A 361 9.46 -28.04 -5.40
N ALA A 362 10.59 -28.52 -5.89
CA ALA A 362 10.76 -29.93 -6.24
C ALA A 362 10.87 -30.82 -5.00
N SER A 363 11.67 -30.41 -4.02
CA SER A 363 11.89 -31.13 -2.77
C SER A 363 10.87 -30.81 -1.69
N GLY A 364 10.17 -29.67 -1.79
CA GLY A 364 9.23 -29.19 -0.78
C GLY A 364 9.90 -28.77 0.53
N ASN A 365 11.22 -28.54 0.52
CA ASN A 365 12.01 -28.27 1.71
C ASN A 365 12.56 -26.85 1.73
N TRP A 366 12.74 -26.33 2.95
CA TRP A 366 13.48 -25.09 3.20
C TRP A 366 14.96 -25.40 3.38
N THR A 367 15.79 -24.55 2.76
CA THR A 367 17.21 -24.39 3.10
C THR A 367 17.38 -23.08 3.84
N GLU A 368 18.25 -23.04 4.85
CA GLU A 368 18.51 -21.83 5.64
C GLU A 368 20.01 -21.62 5.76
N ASN A 369 20.45 -20.41 5.42
CA ASN A 369 21.84 -19.98 5.56
C ASN A 369 21.92 -18.65 6.30
N SER A 370 22.98 -18.46 7.08
CA SER A 370 23.23 -17.19 7.76
C SER A 370 23.64 -16.11 6.75
N THR A 371 23.22 -14.88 7.03
CA THR A 371 23.81 -13.69 6.41
C THR A 371 25.27 -13.50 6.86
N PRO A 372 26.06 -12.71 6.14
CA PRO A 372 27.40 -12.32 6.56
C PRO A 372 27.38 -11.68 7.96
N ASP A 373 28.28 -12.13 8.83
CA ASP A 373 28.36 -11.75 10.24
C ASP A 373 27.05 -11.92 11.03
N LYS A 374 26.08 -12.69 10.52
CA LYS A 374 24.72 -12.84 11.08
C LYS A 374 23.98 -11.51 11.26
N ARG A 375 24.25 -10.54 10.38
CA ARG A 375 23.63 -9.21 10.44
C ARG A 375 22.14 -9.24 10.03
N PRO A 376 21.27 -8.53 10.77
CA PRO A 376 19.89 -8.22 10.35
C PRO A 376 19.75 -7.83 8.88
N VAL A 377 18.80 -8.42 8.16
CA VAL A 377 18.47 -8.03 6.78
C VAL A 377 17.57 -6.81 6.81
N ILE A 378 17.98 -5.77 6.09
CA ILE A 378 17.25 -4.51 5.95
C ILE A 378 16.40 -4.47 4.67
N ALA A 379 16.97 -4.94 3.58
CA ALA A 379 16.30 -4.98 2.29
C ALA A 379 16.81 -6.17 1.48
N VAL A 380 15.98 -6.63 0.56
CA VAL A 380 16.31 -7.68 -0.41
C VAL A 380 15.99 -7.17 -1.80
N ALA A 381 16.87 -7.47 -2.75
CA ALA A 381 16.63 -7.30 -4.18
C ALA A 381 16.88 -8.64 -4.87
N ALA A 382 15.94 -9.10 -5.68
CA ALA A 382 16.06 -10.36 -6.39
C ALA A 382 15.33 -10.28 -7.73
N ALA A 383 15.84 -11.00 -8.72
CA ALA A 383 15.17 -11.15 -10.01
C ALA A 383 14.45 -12.49 -10.06
N ALA A 384 13.19 -12.49 -10.48
CA ALA A 384 12.41 -13.73 -10.59
C ALA A 384 12.98 -14.69 -11.66
N SER A 385 13.81 -14.18 -12.56
CA SER A 385 14.41 -14.91 -13.68
C SER A 385 15.71 -15.64 -13.33
N ASN A 386 16.30 -15.41 -12.16
CA ASN A 386 17.57 -16.04 -11.77
C ASN A 386 17.60 -16.39 -10.27
N ASP A 387 18.62 -17.14 -9.83
CA ASP A 387 18.79 -17.55 -8.43
C ASP A 387 19.55 -16.54 -7.57
N TYR A 388 19.88 -15.36 -8.11
CA TYR A 388 20.60 -14.35 -7.36
C TYR A 388 19.69 -13.65 -6.35
N VAL A 389 20.25 -13.42 -5.17
CA VAL A 389 19.66 -12.56 -4.14
C VAL A 389 20.71 -11.57 -3.66
N GLY A 390 20.37 -10.30 -3.71
CA GLY A 390 21.10 -9.24 -3.03
C GLY A 390 20.43 -8.88 -1.71
N ILE A 391 21.24 -8.61 -0.71
CA ILE A 391 20.79 -8.19 0.61
C ILE A 391 21.51 -6.91 1.03
N LEU A 392 20.77 -6.03 1.69
CA LEU A 392 21.30 -4.94 2.51
C LEU A 392 21.21 -5.40 3.96
N THR A 393 22.31 -5.42 4.70
CA THR A 393 22.33 -5.83 6.12
C THR A 393 22.78 -4.71 7.02
N GLY A 394 22.21 -4.62 8.22
CA GLY A 394 22.56 -3.60 9.22
C GLY A 394 23.29 -4.17 10.42
N ALA A 395 24.16 -3.37 11.05
CA ALA A 395 24.79 -3.75 12.31
C ALA A 395 23.89 -3.55 13.56
N GLY A 396 22.66 -3.04 13.37
CA GLY A 396 21.80 -2.55 14.46
C GLY A 396 22.25 -1.18 14.94
N GLY A 397 21.34 -0.19 14.97
CA GLY A 397 21.67 1.20 15.33
C GLY A 397 22.44 1.95 14.24
N GLY A 398 21.80 2.93 13.60
CA GLY A 398 22.39 3.77 12.56
C GLY A 398 21.30 4.45 11.74
N PHE A 399 21.44 5.76 11.50
CA PHE A 399 20.50 6.50 10.65
C PHE A 399 20.78 6.19 9.17
N ALA A 400 19.73 5.95 8.38
CA ALA A 400 19.78 5.89 6.92
C ALA A 400 20.79 4.90 6.27
N GLY A 401 21.23 3.85 6.96
CA GLY A 401 22.10 2.82 6.35
C GLY A 401 23.60 3.13 6.34
N VAL A 402 24.07 4.07 7.18
CA VAL A 402 25.50 4.42 7.32
C VAL A 402 26.41 3.23 7.68
N PHE A 403 25.90 2.25 8.44
CA PHE A 403 26.63 1.03 8.81
C PHE A 403 26.15 -0.20 8.06
N ALA A 404 25.33 0.00 7.02
CA ALA A 404 24.80 -1.09 6.26
C ALA A 404 25.87 -1.67 5.32
N LYS A 405 25.77 -2.96 5.04
CA LYS A 405 26.59 -3.65 4.06
C LYS A 405 25.71 -4.30 3.01
N THR A 406 26.22 -4.38 1.81
CA THR A 406 25.54 -4.94 0.66
C THR A 406 26.27 -6.19 0.23
N HIS A 407 25.52 -7.28 0.04
CA HIS A 407 26.07 -8.55 -0.41
C HIS A 407 25.14 -9.18 -1.41
N TYR A 408 25.65 -10.09 -2.22
CA TYR A 408 24.83 -10.94 -3.06
C TYR A 408 25.27 -12.40 -3.02
N SER A 409 24.35 -13.29 -3.36
CA SER A 409 24.56 -14.73 -3.42
C SER A 409 23.83 -15.32 -4.61
N ALA A 410 24.43 -16.35 -5.23
CA ALA A 410 23.82 -17.14 -6.31
C ALA A 410 23.25 -18.49 -5.82
N ASN A 411 23.45 -18.82 -4.55
CA ASN A 411 23.21 -20.16 -4.00
C ASN A 411 22.48 -20.10 -2.65
N CYS A 412 21.46 -19.24 -2.57
CA CYS A 412 20.64 -19.06 -1.36
C CYS A 412 21.46 -18.71 -0.11
N GLY A 413 22.53 -17.92 -0.25
CA GLY A 413 23.34 -17.47 0.88
C GLY A 413 24.31 -18.51 1.44
N GLN A 414 24.55 -19.64 0.77
CA GLN A 414 25.64 -20.56 1.16
C GLN A 414 26.99 -19.86 1.05
N THR A 415 27.17 -19.05 0.01
CA THR A 415 28.30 -18.13 -0.14
C THR A 415 27.80 -16.73 -0.44
N TRP A 416 28.55 -15.74 0.05
CA TRP A 416 28.26 -14.32 -0.10
C TRP A 416 29.43 -13.58 -0.72
N THR A 417 29.13 -12.64 -1.60
CA THR A 417 30.10 -11.67 -2.13
C THR A 417 29.66 -10.28 -1.66
N GLU A 418 30.54 -9.56 -0.97
CA GLU A 418 30.30 -8.16 -0.57
C GLU A 418 30.42 -7.25 -1.80
N THR A 419 29.55 -6.24 -1.92
CA THR A 419 29.70 -5.20 -2.96
C THR A 419 30.44 -3.99 -2.40
N ASP A 420 31.48 -3.57 -3.11
CA ASP A 420 32.28 -2.39 -2.78
C ASP A 420 31.67 -1.14 -3.44
N SER A 421 30.41 -0.84 -3.11
CA SER A 421 29.70 0.29 -3.71
C SER A 421 30.36 1.64 -3.35
N PRO A 422 30.37 2.63 -4.27
CA PRO A 422 31.26 3.80 -4.19
C PRO A 422 30.79 4.89 -3.22
N TYR A 423 29.65 4.70 -2.55
CA TYR A 423 29.03 5.68 -1.65
C TYR A 423 29.04 5.19 -0.19
N SER A 424 29.10 6.15 0.72
CA SER A 424 29.23 5.90 2.16
C SER A 424 27.94 5.44 2.84
N VAL A 425 26.78 5.72 2.24
CA VAL A 425 25.46 5.42 2.81
C VAL A 425 24.70 4.52 1.87
N LYS A 426 24.52 3.25 2.27
CA LYS A 426 23.83 2.22 1.46
C LYS A 426 22.36 2.16 1.86
N ALA A 427 21.48 2.42 0.90
CA ALA A 427 20.03 2.49 1.13
C ALA A 427 19.23 1.44 0.38
N SER A 428 19.85 0.69 -0.53
CA SER A 428 19.21 -0.37 -1.29
C SER A 428 20.05 -1.65 -1.29
N ALA A 429 19.40 -2.79 -1.49
CA ALA A 429 20.09 -4.05 -1.73
C ALA A 429 20.53 -4.12 -3.21
N PRO A 430 21.68 -4.76 -3.52
CA PRO A 430 22.15 -4.87 -4.89
C PRO A 430 21.26 -5.80 -5.72
N LEU A 431 20.78 -5.33 -6.87
CA LEU A 431 20.02 -6.15 -7.81
C LEU A 431 20.98 -6.78 -8.84
N VAL A 432 21.14 -8.10 -8.76
CA VAL A 432 21.99 -8.84 -9.71
C VAL A 432 21.14 -9.31 -10.90
N LEU A 433 21.38 -8.73 -12.08
CA LEU A 433 20.67 -9.12 -13.31
C LEU A 433 21.30 -10.37 -13.93
N ARG A 434 22.63 -10.42 -13.92
CA ARG A 434 23.48 -11.53 -14.33
C ARG A 434 24.82 -11.42 -13.58
N GLU A 435 25.63 -12.48 -13.60
CA GLU A 435 26.87 -12.57 -12.81
C GLU A 435 27.80 -11.35 -12.96
N ASP A 436 27.87 -10.81 -14.17
CA ASP A 436 28.69 -9.67 -14.54
C ASP A 436 27.94 -8.34 -14.50
N LEU A 437 26.68 -8.27 -14.06
CA LEU A 437 25.92 -7.02 -14.02
C LEU A 437 25.09 -6.89 -12.75
N ILE A 438 25.54 -5.99 -11.88
CA ILE A 438 24.88 -5.65 -10.62
C ILE A 438 24.46 -4.19 -10.68
N LEU A 439 23.21 -3.93 -10.31
CA LEU A 439 22.67 -2.58 -10.15
C LEU A 439 22.49 -2.28 -8.66
N GLU A 440 22.78 -1.06 -8.27
CA GLU A 440 22.51 -0.59 -6.90
C GLU A 440 22.06 0.87 -6.97
N VAL A 441 21.05 1.21 -6.17
CA VAL A 441 20.57 2.60 -6.06
C VAL A 441 21.44 3.34 -5.05
N GLY A 442 22.05 4.43 -5.51
CA GLY A 442 23.01 5.26 -4.78
C GLY A 442 22.42 6.10 -3.64
N GLY A 443 23.30 6.59 -2.76
CA GLY A 443 23.04 7.02 -1.38
C GLY A 443 22.17 8.26 -1.12
N VAL A 444 21.73 8.40 0.15
CA VAL A 444 20.59 9.22 0.65
C VAL A 444 20.84 10.75 0.71
N PHE A 445 22.02 11.28 0.34
CA PHE A 445 22.36 12.68 0.66
C PHE A 445 23.10 13.50 -0.42
N SER A 446 23.66 12.89 -1.47
CA SER A 446 24.42 13.64 -2.50
C SER A 446 24.72 12.86 -3.78
N ASP A 447 24.65 11.53 -3.75
CA ASP A 447 25.04 10.64 -4.85
C ASP A 447 23.86 9.77 -5.29
N GLU A 448 22.69 10.40 -5.43
CA GLU A 448 21.46 9.76 -5.90
C GLU A 448 21.60 9.31 -7.36
N GLY A 449 21.12 8.11 -7.67
CA GLY A 449 21.14 7.58 -9.03
C GLY A 449 21.19 6.06 -9.05
N ILE A 450 21.29 5.51 -10.26
CA ILE A 450 21.50 4.07 -10.46
C ILE A 450 22.97 3.87 -10.85
N TYR A 451 23.63 2.99 -10.10
CA TYR A 451 25.01 2.59 -10.34
C TYR A 451 25.03 1.16 -10.83
N ALA A 452 25.94 0.88 -11.76
CA ALA A 452 26.18 -0.45 -12.28
C ALA A 452 27.60 -0.89 -12.01
N SER A 453 27.77 -2.17 -11.70
CA SER A 453 29.05 -2.85 -11.74
C SER A 453 29.04 -3.91 -12.83
N LYS A 454 30.09 -3.91 -13.67
CA LYS A 454 30.28 -4.89 -14.76
C LYS A 454 31.27 -6.01 -14.43
N ASN A 455 31.64 -6.15 -13.16
CA ASN A 455 32.71 -7.05 -12.73
C ASN A 455 32.49 -7.56 -11.29
N GLY A 456 31.26 -7.98 -10.98
CA GLY A 456 30.96 -8.62 -9.70
C GLY A 456 31.03 -7.68 -8.48
N GLY A 457 30.75 -6.38 -8.66
CA GLY A 457 30.69 -5.42 -7.56
C GLY A 457 32.01 -4.76 -7.19
N LEU A 458 33.08 -4.95 -7.99
CA LEU A 458 34.42 -4.39 -7.73
C LEU A 458 34.58 -2.95 -8.24
N ASN A 459 34.09 -2.66 -9.43
CA ASN A 459 34.11 -1.31 -10.01
C ASN A 459 32.68 -0.86 -10.29
N TRP A 460 32.40 0.41 -10.01
CA TRP A 460 31.06 1.00 -10.14
C TRP A 460 31.10 2.27 -10.98
N PHE A 461 30.05 2.46 -11.77
CA PHE A 461 29.83 3.68 -12.56
C PHE A 461 28.36 4.04 -12.51
N LYS A 462 28.10 5.35 -12.41
CA LYS A 462 26.75 5.89 -12.47
C LYS A 462 26.22 5.77 -13.89
N ILE A 463 25.08 5.10 -14.05
CA ILE A 463 24.42 4.91 -15.35
C ILE A 463 23.18 5.78 -15.52
N SER A 464 22.57 6.23 -14.41
CA SER A 464 21.41 7.13 -14.44
C SER A 464 21.43 8.10 -13.26
N ASN A 465 20.93 9.31 -13.49
CA ASN A 465 20.67 10.32 -12.45
C ASN A 465 19.24 10.23 -11.89
N GLU A 466 18.42 9.29 -12.35
CA GLU A 466 17.06 9.13 -11.81
C GLU A 466 17.11 8.71 -10.33
N ASN A 467 16.33 9.41 -9.50
CA ASN A 467 16.38 9.34 -8.05
C ASN A 467 15.63 8.10 -7.52
N ALA A 468 16.19 6.92 -7.77
CA ALA A 468 15.54 5.64 -7.49
C ALA A 468 15.38 5.30 -5.99
N LEU A 469 15.75 6.18 -5.05
CA LEU A 469 15.52 5.95 -3.62
C LEU A 469 14.03 6.04 -3.25
N SER A 470 13.27 6.82 -4.01
CA SER A 470 11.82 6.88 -3.89
C SER A 470 11.12 5.75 -4.64
N ASP A 471 11.80 5.07 -5.56
CA ASP A 471 11.13 4.29 -6.59
C ASP A 471 11.44 2.80 -6.42
N LYS A 472 10.52 1.95 -6.88
CA LYS A 472 10.73 0.50 -6.84
C LYS A 472 11.21 0.03 -8.20
N LEU A 473 12.23 -0.84 -8.18
CA LEU A 473 12.80 -1.46 -9.37
C LEU A 473 12.29 -2.91 -9.49
N TRP A 474 11.70 -3.25 -10.63
CA TRP A 474 11.30 -4.61 -10.95
C TRP A 474 12.04 -5.13 -12.16
N THR A 475 12.37 -6.41 -12.12
CA THR A 475 12.95 -7.13 -13.24
C THR A 475 11.88 -7.94 -13.95
N THR A 476 12.02 -8.00 -15.26
CA THR A 476 11.27 -8.92 -16.11
C THR A 476 12.26 -9.79 -16.87
N LYS A 477 11.81 -10.97 -17.30
CA LYS A 477 12.59 -11.93 -18.06
C LYS A 477 12.92 -11.40 -19.45
N ASN A 478 11.95 -10.82 -20.17
CA ASN A 478 12.14 -10.42 -21.57
C ASN A 478 12.00 -8.91 -21.83
N HIS A 479 11.57 -8.11 -20.86
CA HIS A 479 11.25 -6.69 -21.07
C HIS A 479 12.12 -5.74 -20.24
N GLY A 480 13.27 -6.21 -19.75
CA GLY A 480 14.23 -5.40 -19.01
C GLY A 480 13.69 -4.97 -17.63
N LEU A 481 13.88 -3.70 -17.29
CA LEU A 481 13.59 -3.15 -15.97
C LEU A 481 12.37 -2.24 -16.00
N PHE A 482 11.61 -2.27 -14.92
CA PHE A 482 10.52 -1.33 -14.66
C PHE A 482 10.82 -0.52 -13.41
N LEU A 483 10.60 0.78 -13.50
CA LEU A 483 10.63 1.71 -12.39
C LEU A 483 9.21 2.24 -12.20
N VAL A 484 8.72 2.22 -10.96
CA VAL A 484 7.46 2.89 -10.61
C VAL A 484 7.76 3.91 -9.53
N SER A 485 7.41 5.16 -9.81
CA SER A 485 7.58 6.26 -8.85
C SER A 485 6.69 6.04 -7.62
N ASN A 486 7.12 6.42 -6.42
CA ASN A 486 6.26 6.31 -5.23
C ASN A 486 5.07 7.29 -5.16
N GLY A 487 4.78 8.06 -6.22
CA GLY A 487 3.66 8.99 -6.20
C GLY A 487 3.86 10.22 -5.28
N ALA A 488 5.07 10.48 -4.79
CA ALA A 488 5.34 11.57 -3.84
C ALA A 488 4.99 12.96 -4.38
N TYR A 489 4.90 13.11 -5.71
CA TYR A 489 4.52 14.35 -6.39
C TYR A 489 3.04 14.42 -6.77
N GLY A 490 2.20 13.50 -6.27
CA GLY A 490 0.77 13.46 -6.57
C GLY A 490 0.42 12.76 -7.90
N PHE A 491 1.40 12.18 -8.57
CA PHE A 491 1.16 11.30 -9.72
C PHE A 491 2.18 10.18 -9.74
N GLU A 492 1.79 9.05 -10.32
CA GLU A 492 2.64 7.89 -10.52
C GLU A 492 3.09 7.81 -11.98
N MET A 493 4.31 7.33 -12.19
CA MET A 493 4.88 7.02 -13.49
C MET A 493 5.35 5.58 -13.49
N ILE A 494 5.07 4.86 -14.58
CA ILE A 494 5.70 3.59 -14.91
C ILE A 494 6.68 3.87 -16.04
N GLN A 495 7.96 3.65 -15.77
CA GLN A 495 9.03 3.75 -16.75
C GLN A 495 9.62 2.37 -17.03
N ASN A 496 10.08 2.17 -18.26
CA ASN A 496 10.73 0.96 -18.70
C ASN A 496 12.13 1.25 -19.22
N SER A 497 13.07 0.36 -18.93
CA SER A 497 14.42 0.38 -19.48
C SER A 497 14.74 -0.95 -20.16
N GLN A 498 15.20 -0.86 -21.42
CA GLN A 498 15.66 -1.98 -22.24
C GLN A 498 17.19 -2.09 -22.29
N ASP A 499 17.91 -1.18 -21.63
CA ASP A 499 19.37 -1.07 -21.64
C ASP A 499 19.96 -1.16 -20.22
N ASP A 500 19.37 -2.04 -19.41
CA ASP A 500 19.80 -2.34 -18.04
C ASP A 500 19.83 -1.10 -17.10
N GLY A 501 18.92 -0.15 -17.31
CA GLY A 501 18.70 1.01 -16.43
C GLY A 501 19.46 2.28 -16.83
N ALA A 502 20.13 2.29 -17.99
CA ALA A 502 20.86 3.46 -18.47
C ALA A 502 19.94 4.55 -19.04
N THR A 503 18.86 4.14 -19.72
CA THR A 503 17.81 5.04 -20.21
C THR A 503 16.42 4.51 -19.85
N TRP A 504 15.49 5.44 -19.66
CA TRP A 504 14.14 5.17 -19.16
C TRP A 504 13.09 5.82 -20.06
N ALA A 505 12.17 5.01 -20.58
CA ALA A 505 11.04 5.47 -21.35
C ALA A 505 9.79 5.48 -20.46
N LEU A 506 9.10 6.62 -20.39
CA LEU A 506 7.78 6.70 -19.75
C LEU A 506 6.76 5.90 -20.56
N GLU A 507 6.14 4.90 -19.96
CA GLU A 507 5.12 4.08 -20.61
C GLU A 507 3.71 4.39 -20.12
N LEU A 508 3.54 4.75 -18.84
CA LEU A 508 2.26 5.11 -18.25
C LEU A 508 2.44 6.20 -17.19
N THR A 509 1.49 7.13 -17.12
CA THR A 509 1.42 8.10 -16.02
C THR A 509 -0.01 8.33 -15.58
N SER A 510 -0.21 8.59 -14.29
CA SER A 510 -1.47 9.06 -13.75
C SER A 510 -1.66 10.59 -13.89
N LEU A 511 -0.66 11.31 -14.40
CA LEU A 511 -0.73 12.76 -14.61
C LEU A 511 -1.69 13.09 -15.76
N SER A 512 -2.68 13.94 -15.49
CA SER A 512 -3.62 14.42 -16.48
C SER A 512 -3.17 15.75 -17.08
N SER A 513 -2.80 15.77 -18.36
CA SER A 513 -2.39 17.01 -19.05
C SER A 513 -3.46 18.11 -19.00
N HIS A 514 -4.74 17.74 -19.02
CA HIS A 514 -5.85 18.69 -18.91
C HIS A 514 -5.93 19.34 -17.51
N PHE A 515 -5.92 18.55 -16.44
CA PHE A 515 -5.98 19.09 -15.07
C PHE A 515 -4.71 19.87 -14.72
N PHE A 516 -3.55 19.40 -15.16
CA PHE A 516 -2.29 20.12 -14.99
C PHE A 516 -2.33 21.52 -15.61
N GLU A 517 -2.80 21.64 -16.86
CA GLU A 517 -2.96 22.95 -17.52
C GLU A 517 -4.02 23.83 -16.85
N GLN A 518 -5.13 23.25 -16.37
CA GLN A 518 -6.14 23.99 -15.62
C GLN A 518 -5.56 24.57 -14.31
N MET A 519 -4.81 23.77 -13.55
CA MET A 519 -4.15 24.23 -12.33
C MET A 519 -3.07 25.29 -12.60
N ARG A 520 -2.31 25.16 -13.69
CA ARG A 520 -1.32 26.16 -14.10
C ARG A 520 -2.00 27.51 -14.35
N LYS A 521 -3.11 27.52 -15.10
CA LYS A 521 -3.91 28.73 -15.36
C LYS A 521 -4.51 29.33 -14.09
N GLU A 522 -5.03 28.51 -13.17
CA GLU A 522 -5.55 28.98 -11.88
C GLU A 522 -4.46 29.63 -11.01
N LYS A 523 -3.23 29.13 -11.07
CA LYS A 523 -2.08 29.67 -10.35
C LYS A 523 -1.59 30.98 -10.97
N GLU A 524 -1.60 31.08 -12.30
CA GLU A 524 -1.23 32.31 -13.02
C GLU A 524 -2.27 33.44 -12.86
N ALA A 525 -3.53 33.09 -12.56
CA ALA A 525 -4.61 34.05 -12.33
C ALA A 525 -4.68 34.63 -10.90
N LYS A 526 -3.91 34.08 -9.95
CA LYS A 526 -3.80 34.53 -8.55
C LYS A 526 -2.49 35.26 -8.33
#